data_AF-A0A497DEU9-F1
#
_entry.id   AF-A0A497DEU9-F1
#
_cell.length_a   1.000
_cell.length_b   1.000
_cell.length_c   1.000
_cell.angle_alpha   90.00
_cell.angle_beta   90.00
_cell.angle_gamma   90.00
#
_symmetry.space_group_name_H-M   'P 1'
#
loop_
_entity.id
_entity.type
_entity.pdbx_description
1 polymer ?
#
loop_
_entity_poly.entity_id
_entity_poly.type
_entity_poly.pdbx_seq_one_letter_code
_entity_poly.pdbx_strand_id
1 'polypeptide(L)'
;MSIKKPDIKKLLETRVLVLDGAMGTMIQRYNLQEEDYRGERFKDSKILQKGNNDILCLTQPQIIQEIHEQYLEAGADIIETNTFNGTRISQSDYGLEDYVTEINREAARLAKKAADKFTKANPDKPRYVAGAMGPTNKTASMSPEVGDPGFRNISYDELYQNYYE
;
A
#
# COMPACT_ATOMS: atom_id res chain seq x y z
N MET A 1 -20.52 2.75 -12.56
CA MET A 1 -20.99 1.36 -12.33
C MET A 1 -19.79 0.47 -12.09
N SER A 2 -19.81 -0.37 -11.05
CA SER A 2 -18.72 -1.31 -10.74
C SER A 2 -18.71 -2.45 -11.76
N ILE A 3 -17.55 -2.82 -12.27
CA ILE A 3 -17.40 -3.98 -13.17
C ILE A 3 -17.70 -5.24 -12.35
N LYS A 4 -18.62 -6.08 -12.83
CA LYS A 4 -18.89 -7.39 -12.22
C LYS A 4 -17.78 -8.36 -12.62
N LYS A 5 -16.92 -8.73 -11.68
CA LYS A 5 -15.84 -9.71 -11.86
C LYS A 5 -16.30 -11.08 -11.34
N PRO A 6 -15.83 -12.19 -11.94
CA PRO A 6 -16.08 -13.51 -11.36
C PRO A 6 -15.41 -13.62 -9.98
N ASP A 7 -15.85 -14.61 -9.19
CA ASP A 7 -15.18 -14.94 -7.94
C ASP A 7 -13.75 -15.41 -8.23
N ILE A 8 -12.77 -14.78 -7.60
CA ILE A 8 -11.35 -15.09 -7.78
C ILE A 8 -11.03 -16.55 -7.40
N LYS A 9 -11.76 -17.13 -6.44
CA LYS A 9 -11.57 -18.54 -6.02
C LYS A 9 -11.83 -19.51 -7.18
N LYS A 10 -12.83 -19.23 -8.01
CA LYS A 10 -13.14 -20.05 -9.19
C LYS A 10 -12.05 -19.93 -10.25
N LEU A 11 -11.42 -18.76 -10.40
CA LEU A 11 -10.32 -18.59 -11.35
C LEU A 11 -9.09 -19.38 -10.91
N LEU A 12 -8.78 -19.38 -9.61
CA LEU A 12 -7.67 -20.12 -9.01
C LEU A 12 -7.78 -21.64 -9.22
N GLU A 13 -9.00 -22.18 -9.33
CA GLU A 13 -9.24 -23.60 -9.66
C GLU A 13 -8.87 -23.95 -11.11
N THR A 14 -8.93 -22.97 -12.01
CA THR A 14 -8.76 -23.19 -13.47
C THR A 14 -7.40 -22.79 -14.02
N ARG A 15 -6.70 -21.87 -13.36
CA ARG A 15 -5.39 -21.36 -13.80
C ARG A 15 -4.62 -20.70 -12.66
N VAL A 16 -3.31 -20.57 -12.86
CA VAL A 16 -2.45 -19.74 -12.01
C VAL A 16 -2.77 -18.26 -12.24
N LEU A 17 -2.85 -17.50 -11.15
CA LEU A 17 -2.94 -16.04 -11.16
C LEU A 17 -1.59 -15.43 -10.79
N VAL A 18 -1.23 -14.35 -11.46
CA VAL A 18 0.03 -13.64 -11.23
C VAL A 18 -0.21 -12.41 -10.34
N LEU A 19 0.49 -12.34 -9.22
CA LEU A 19 0.58 -11.13 -8.38
C LEU A 19 1.63 -10.18 -8.98
N ASP A 20 1.48 -8.89 -8.73
CA ASP A 20 2.46 -7.89 -9.14
C ASP A 20 3.78 -8.00 -8.34
N GLY A 21 4.70 -7.08 -8.64
CA GLY A 21 6.03 -7.04 -8.04
C GLY A 21 6.20 -5.89 -7.05
N ALA A 22 7.46 -5.67 -6.66
CA ALA A 22 7.81 -4.68 -5.64
C ALA A 22 7.51 -3.22 -6.06
N MET A 23 6.49 -2.63 -5.43
CA MET A 23 6.16 -1.20 -5.52
C MET A 23 7.36 -0.29 -5.21
N GLY A 24 8.06 -0.56 -4.10
CA GLY A 24 9.21 0.26 -3.68
C GLY A 24 10.35 0.30 -4.70
N THR A 25 10.65 -0.82 -5.35
CA THR A 25 11.69 -0.88 -6.41
C THR A 25 11.29 -0.05 -7.63
N MET A 26 10.00 0.01 -7.96
CA MET A 26 9.51 0.84 -9.05
C MET A 26 9.56 2.32 -8.70
N ILE A 27 9.17 2.70 -7.48
CA ILE A 27 9.27 4.09 -6.98
C ILE A 27 10.73 4.59 -7.02
N GLN A 28 11.69 3.76 -6.64
CA GLN A 28 13.11 4.14 -6.65
C GLN A 28 13.62 4.60 -8.03
N ARG A 29 13.04 4.10 -9.14
CA ARG A 29 13.42 4.48 -10.50
C ARG A 29 13.10 5.94 -10.84
N TYR A 30 12.13 6.54 -10.13
CA TYR A 30 11.73 7.94 -10.32
C TYR A 30 12.67 8.92 -9.62
N ASN A 31 13.62 8.45 -8.79
CA ASN A 31 14.59 9.28 -8.08
C ASN A 31 13.97 10.46 -7.32
N LEU A 32 12.82 10.22 -6.68
CA LEU A 32 12.06 11.22 -5.94
C LEU A 32 12.88 11.82 -4.78
N GLN A 33 12.73 13.12 -4.59
CA GLN A 33 13.35 13.90 -3.52
C GLN A 33 12.34 14.21 -2.41
N GLU A 34 12.83 14.72 -1.28
CA GLU A 34 12.00 15.01 -0.10
C GLU A 34 10.79 15.89 -0.46
N GLU A 35 11.00 16.86 -1.34
CA GLU A 35 9.98 17.78 -1.84
C GLU A 35 8.85 17.04 -2.58
N ASP A 36 9.17 15.95 -3.29
CA ASP A 36 8.19 15.13 -3.99
C ASP A 36 7.34 14.31 -3.01
N TYR A 37 7.97 13.76 -1.96
CA TYR A 37 7.24 13.02 -0.92
C TYR A 37 6.30 13.95 -0.14
N ARG A 38 6.74 15.17 0.19
CA ARG A 38 5.90 16.17 0.85
C ARG A 38 4.79 16.69 -0.05
N GLY A 39 5.09 16.88 -1.33
CA GLY A 39 4.25 17.66 -2.24
C GLY A 39 3.91 19.04 -1.66
N GLU A 40 2.89 19.68 -2.21
CA GLU A 40 2.43 20.97 -1.68
C GLU A 40 1.77 20.83 -0.31
N ARG A 41 1.08 19.71 -0.07
CA ARG A 41 0.25 19.49 1.12
C ARG A 41 1.05 19.36 2.41
N PHE A 42 2.24 18.77 2.36
CA PHE A 42 3.07 18.52 3.54
C PHE A 42 4.40 19.27 3.48
N LYS A 43 4.49 20.35 2.70
CA LYS A 43 5.72 21.15 2.53
C LYS A 43 6.33 21.61 3.85
N ASP A 44 5.48 21.97 4.81
CA ASP A 44 5.85 22.48 6.14
C ASP A 44 6.03 21.36 7.19
N SER A 45 6.03 20.09 6.76
CA SER A 45 6.32 18.96 7.65
C SER A 45 7.68 19.12 8.32
N LYS A 46 7.70 18.94 9.64
CA LYS A 46 8.92 18.98 10.46
C LYS A 46 9.71 17.67 10.41
N ILE A 47 9.03 16.57 10.12
CA ILE A 47 9.60 15.23 9.98
C ILE A 47 9.86 14.97 8.49
N LEU A 48 11.00 14.33 8.19
CA LEU A 48 11.33 13.94 6.82
C LEU A 48 10.35 12.88 6.30
N GLN A 49 9.84 13.09 5.09
CA GLN A 49 8.84 12.20 4.47
C GLN A 49 9.45 11.23 3.46
N LYS A 50 10.69 11.48 3.01
CA LYS A 50 11.40 10.60 2.08
C LYS A 50 11.51 9.19 2.67
N GLY A 51 11.02 8.21 1.90
CA GLY A 51 10.93 6.80 2.30
C GLY A 51 9.53 6.39 2.76
N ASN A 52 8.63 7.33 3.08
CA ASN A 52 7.22 7.05 3.30
C ASN A 52 6.51 6.82 1.96
N ASN A 53 6.70 5.67 1.32
CA ASN A 53 6.15 5.39 -0.01
C ASN A 53 4.62 5.49 -0.04
N ASP A 54 3.94 5.18 1.06
CA ASP A 54 2.48 5.22 1.19
C ASP A 54 1.93 6.64 0.99
N ILE A 55 2.65 7.69 1.43
CA ILE A 55 2.23 9.10 1.25
C ILE A 55 2.12 9.50 -0.23
N LEU A 56 2.84 8.81 -1.12
CA LEU A 56 2.85 9.11 -2.55
C LEU A 56 1.49 8.84 -3.20
N CYS A 57 0.59 8.09 -2.55
CA CYS A 57 -0.80 8.00 -2.97
C CYS A 57 -1.54 9.34 -2.90
N LEU A 58 -1.09 10.26 -2.03
CA LEU A 58 -1.64 11.61 -1.89
C LEU A 58 -0.83 12.64 -2.67
N THR A 59 0.50 12.54 -2.64
CA THR A 59 1.39 13.59 -3.17
C THR A 59 1.82 13.33 -4.62
N GLN A 60 1.93 12.07 -5.03
CA GLN A 60 2.31 11.65 -6.39
C GLN A 60 1.37 10.58 -6.97
N PRO A 61 0.03 10.76 -6.93
CA PRO A 61 -0.94 9.74 -7.30
C PRO A 61 -0.77 9.22 -8.73
N GLN A 62 -0.28 10.07 -9.63
CA GLN A 62 0.01 9.72 -11.02
C GLN A 62 1.12 8.66 -11.14
N ILE A 63 2.18 8.77 -10.33
CA ILE A 63 3.31 7.82 -10.34
C ILE A 63 2.83 6.46 -9.83
N ILE A 64 2.09 6.44 -8.72
CA ILE A 64 1.55 5.20 -8.16
C ILE A 64 0.58 4.52 -9.14
N GLN A 65 -0.31 5.28 -9.77
CA GLN A 65 -1.19 4.72 -10.79
C GLN A 65 -0.41 4.15 -11.98
N GLU A 66 0.62 4.86 -12.47
CA GLU A 66 1.47 4.41 -13.56
C GLU A 66 2.18 3.08 -13.23
N ILE A 67 2.71 2.94 -12.02
CA ILE A 67 3.38 1.70 -11.58
C ILE A 67 2.39 0.51 -11.59
N HIS A 68 1.16 0.69 -11.08
CA HIS A 68 0.14 -0.35 -11.19
C HIS A 68 -0.14 -0.73 -12.64
N GLU A 69 -0.27 0.27 -13.52
CA GLU A 69 -0.53 0.03 -14.94
C GLU A 69 0.64 -0.74 -15.61
N GLN A 70 1.90 -0.42 -15.28
CA GLN A 70 3.06 -1.15 -15.78
C GLN A 70 3.04 -2.65 -15.37
N TYR A 71 2.64 -2.98 -14.14
CA TYR A 71 2.50 -4.38 -13.73
C TYR A 71 1.34 -5.08 -14.45
N LEU A 72 0.23 -4.38 -14.67
CA LEU A 72 -0.91 -4.91 -15.42
C LEU A 72 -0.59 -5.14 -16.91
N GLU A 73 0.23 -4.27 -17.51
CA GLU A 73 0.78 -4.43 -18.87
C GLU A 73 1.73 -5.62 -18.96
N ALA A 74 2.57 -5.81 -17.93
CA ALA A 74 3.47 -6.97 -17.82
C ALA A 74 2.70 -8.29 -17.59
N GLY A 75 1.40 -8.23 -17.30
CA GLY A 75 0.52 -9.40 -17.28
C GLY A 75 0.03 -9.79 -15.90
N ALA A 76 0.24 -8.99 -14.85
CA ALA A 76 -0.33 -9.24 -13.53
C ALA A 76 -1.86 -9.39 -13.59
N ASP A 77 -2.39 -10.35 -12.82
CA ASP A 77 -3.81 -10.57 -12.60
C ASP A 77 -4.30 -9.85 -11.34
N ILE A 78 -3.42 -9.72 -10.34
CA ILE A 78 -3.68 -9.11 -9.05
C ILE A 78 -2.62 -8.04 -8.83
N ILE A 79 -3.04 -6.85 -8.42
CA ILE A 79 -2.13 -5.78 -7.97
C ILE A 79 -2.37 -5.48 -6.49
N GLU A 80 -1.31 -5.23 -5.74
CA GLU A 80 -1.40 -4.80 -4.34
C GLU A 80 -1.64 -3.30 -4.24
N THR A 81 -2.36 -2.85 -3.22
CA THR A 81 -2.40 -1.42 -2.87
C THR A 81 -1.06 -0.96 -2.29
N ASN A 82 -0.68 0.29 -2.53
CA ASN A 82 0.50 0.90 -1.89
C ASN A 82 0.18 1.31 -0.44
N THR A 83 -0.01 0.32 0.42
CA THR A 83 -0.49 0.47 1.81
C THR A 83 0.29 -0.39 2.82
N PHE A 84 1.51 -0.79 2.47
CA PHE A 84 2.32 -1.66 3.34
C PHE A 84 2.56 -1.03 4.72
N ASN A 85 2.79 0.29 4.78
CA ASN A 85 2.92 1.05 6.03
C ASN A 85 1.70 1.95 6.28
N GLY A 86 0.56 1.62 5.68
CA GLY A 86 -0.70 2.36 5.84
C GLY A 86 -1.39 2.10 7.17
N THR A 87 -0.67 2.19 8.29
CA THR A 87 -1.23 2.03 9.64
C THR A 87 -0.75 3.14 10.57
N ARG A 88 -1.48 3.44 11.65
CA ARG A 88 -1.12 4.52 12.59
C ARG A 88 0.26 4.29 13.20
N ILE A 89 0.59 3.06 13.57
CA ILE A 89 1.89 2.72 14.16
C ILE A 89 3.02 3.04 13.17
N SER A 90 2.94 2.59 11.91
CA SER A 90 4.00 2.87 10.93
C SER A 90 4.04 4.35 10.53
N GLN A 91 2.89 5.02 10.41
CA GLN A 91 2.85 6.45 10.06
C GLN A 91 3.29 7.36 11.21
N SER A 92 3.38 6.87 12.45
CA SER A 92 3.90 7.64 13.58
C SER A 92 5.38 8.02 13.43
N ASP A 93 6.17 7.21 12.73
CA ASP A 93 7.56 7.55 12.37
C ASP A 93 7.65 8.80 11.48
N TYR A 94 6.54 9.15 10.80
CA TYR A 94 6.43 10.28 9.87
C TYR A 94 5.52 11.40 10.39
N GLY A 95 4.87 11.22 11.55
CA GLY A 95 3.89 12.14 12.12
C GLY A 95 2.60 12.29 11.28
N LEU A 96 2.17 11.20 10.62
CA LEU A 96 1.03 11.19 9.71
C LEU A 96 -0.08 10.22 10.12
N GLU A 97 -0.20 9.90 11.40
CA GLU A 97 -1.19 8.96 11.92
C GLU A 97 -2.63 9.35 11.52
N ASP A 98 -2.93 10.65 11.48
CA ASP A 98 -4.26 11.15 11.14
C ASP A 98 -4.59 11.11 9.64
N TYR A 99 -3.61 10.74 8.80
CA TYR A 99 -3.79 10.59 7.36
C TYR A 99 -3.94 9.14 6.91
N VAL A 100 -3.84 8.16 7.82
CA VAL A 100 -3.86 6.72 7.52
C VAL A 100 -5.09 6.30 6.71
N THR A 101 -6.30 6.66 7.15
CA THR A 101 -7.53 6.33 6.42
C THR A 101 -7.54 6.92 5.01
N GLU A 102 -7.04 8.16 4.87
CA GLU A 102 -7.00 8.85 3.58
C GLU A 102 -6.00 8.21 2.63
N ILE A 103 -4.79 7.88 3.12
CA ILE A 103 -3.75 7.16 2.38
C ILE A 103 -4.31 5.84 1.85
N ASN A 104 -4.89 5.01 2.73
CA ASN A 104 -5.45 3.71 2.34
C ASN A 104 -6.58 3.84 1.32
N ARG A 105 -7.47 4.82 1.52
CA ARG A 105 -8.58 5.07 0.60
C ARG A 105 -8.08 5.48 -0.79
N GLU A 106 -7.13 6.40 -0.85
CA GLU A 106 -6.57 6.85 -2.13
C GLU A 106 -5.75 5.75 -2.81
N ALA A 107 -4.95 4.99 -2.07
CA ALA A 107 -4.25 3.82 -2.58
C ALA A 107 -5.21 2.80 -3.21
N ALA A 108 -6.28 2.43 -2.50
CA ALA A 108 -7.32 1.54 -3.01
C ALA A 108 -8.02 2.11 -4.25
N ARG A 109 -8.29 3.42 -4.26
CA ARG A 109 -8.90 4.10 -5.42
C ARG A 109 -7.99 4.05 -6.65
N LEU A 110 -6.68 4.30 -6.49
CA LEU A 110 -5.70 4.28 -7.58
C LEU A 110 -5.54 2.87 -8.16
N ALA A 111 -5.32 1.86 -7.32
CA ALA A 111 -5.23 0.47 -7.74
C ALA A 111 -6.52 0.00 -8.44
N LYS A 112 -7.70 0.30 -7.86
CA LYS A 112 -9.00 -0.04 -8.48
C LYS A 112 -9.16 0.61 -9.85
N LYS A 113 -8.78 1.89 -9.98
CA LYS A 113 -8.87 2.61 -11.25
C LYS A 113 -8.01 1.95 -12.33
N ALA A 114 -6.78 1.56 -12.01
CA ALA A 114 -5.89 0.83 -12.92
C ALA A 114 -6.48 -0.55 -13.28
N ALA A 115 -6.88 -1.36 -12.29
CA ALA A 115 -7.47 -2.68 -12.52
C ALA A 115 -8.75 -2.62 -13.37
N ASP A 116 -9.62 -1.64 -13.13
CA ASP A 116 -10.86 -1.46 -13.88
C ASP A 116 -10.59 -0.97 -15.33
N LYS A 117 -9.58 -0.12 -15.54
CA LYS A 117 -9.12 0.27 -16.90
C LYS A 117 -8.72 -0.97 -17.70
N PHE A 118 -7.86 -1.82 -17.15
CA PHE A 118 -7.37 -3.01 -17.83
C PHE A 118 -8.45 -4.08 -18.02
N THR A 119 -9.30 -4.29 -17.00
CA THR A 119 -10.44 -5.21 -17.11
C THR A 119 -11.42 -4.78 -18.22
N LYS A 120 -11.69 -3.48 -18.37
CA LYS A 120 -12.54 -2.99 -19.48
C LYS A 120 -11.90 -3.23 -20.85
N ALA A 121 -10.59 -3.05 -20.95
CA ALA A 121 -9.85 -3.25 -22.19
C ALA A 121 -9.76 -4.73 -22.60
N ASN A 122 -9.74 -5.65 -21.63
CA ASN A 122 -9.81 -7.10 -21.88
C ASN A 122 -10.68 -7.77 -20.80
N PRO A 123 -12.01 -7.89 -21.04
CA PRO A 123 -12.95 -8.48 -20.10
C PRO A 123 -12.71 -9.97 -19.79
N ASP A 124 -12.09 -10.72 -20.71
CA ASP A 124 -11.77 -12.14 -20.53
C ASP A 124 -10.65 -12.36 -19.50
N LYS A 125 -9.89 -11.31 -19.19
CA LYS A 125 -8.88 -11.29 -18.13
C LYS A 125 -9.25 -10.25 -17.06
N PRO A 126 -10.14 -10.54 -16.10
CA PRO A 126 -10.43 -9.60 -15.02
C PRO A 126 -9.21 -9.36 -14.11
N ARG A 127 -8.97 -8.10 -13.73
CA ARG A 127 -7.89 -7.68 -12.82
C ARG A 127 -8.43 -7.45 -11.41
N TYR A 128 -7.71 -7.91 -10.41
CA TYR A 128 -8.08 -7.81 -9.01
C TYR A 128 -7.14 -6.89 -8.25
N VAL A 129 -7.61 -6.39 -7.11
CA VAL A 129 -6.83 -5.55 -6.20
C VAL A 129 -6.78 -6.25 -4.86
N ALA A 130 -5.58 -6.41 -4.30
CA ALA A 130 -5.34 -6.91 -2.96
C ALA A 130 -5.01 -5.73 -2.03
N GLY A 131 -5.70 -5.63 -0.90
CA GLY A 131 -5.36 -4.66 0.14
C GLY A 131 -4.12 -5.16 0.89
N ALA A 132 -2.98 -4.52 0.68
CA ALA A 132 -1.74 -4.87 1.38
C ALA A 132 -1.81 -4.37 2.83
N MET A 133 -1.50 -5.26 3.78
CA MET A 133 -1.36 -4.92 5.20
C MET A 133 0.03 -5.41 5.64
N GLY A 134 0.98 -4.49 5.76
CA GLY A 134 2.33 -4.83 6.19
C GLY A 134 2.42 -5.08 7.69
N PRO A 135 3.50 -5.76 8.14
CA PRO A 135 3.86 -5.78 9.54
C PRO A 135 4.25 -4.36 9.98
N THR A 136 3.73 -3.91 11.13
CA THR A 136 4.15 -2.62 11.70
C THR A 136 5.65 -2.61 12.03
N ASN A 137 6.22 -1.45 12.35
CA ASN A 137 7.59 -1.34 12.86
C ASN A 137 7.76 -1.89 14.31
N LYS A 138 6.69 -2.39 14.94
CA LYS A 138 6.69 -3.00 16.27
C LYS A 138 6.33 -4.49 16.20
N THR A 139 6.82 -5.26 17.18
CA THR A 139 6.55 -6.69 17.31
C THR A 139 6.05 -7.03 18.71
N ALA A 140 4.99 -7.82 18.78
CA ALA A 140 4.46 -8.34 20.05
C ALA A 140 5.16 -9.63 20.52
N SER A 141 5.98 -10.25 19.67
CA SER A 141 6.61 -11.55 19.99
C SER A 141 8.02 -11.42 20.54
N MET A 142 8.73 -10.32 20.26
CA MET A 142 10.11 -10.10 20.68
C MET A 142 10.24 -8.85 21.53
N SER A 143 11.07 -8.92 22.58
CA SER A 143 11.44 -7.72 23.34
C SER A 143 12.45 -6.90 22.53
N PRO A 144 12.25 -5.57 22.41
CA PRO A 144 13.28 -4.66 21.91
C PRO A 144 14.39 -4.39 22.95
N GLU A 145 14.19 -4.78 24.21
CA GLU A 145 15.13 -4.53 25.30
C GLU A 145 15.94 -5.80 25.65
N VAL A 146 17.26 -5.74 25.44
CA VAL A 146 18.17 -6.87 25.72
C VAL A 146 18.17 -7.24 27.21
N GLY A 147 18.01 -6.26 28.10
CA GLY A 147 18.01 -6.46 29.55
C GLY A 147 16.68 -6.98 30.12
N ASP A 148 15.59 -6.92 29.35
CA ASP A 148 14.28 -7.37 29.76
C ASP A 148 13.61 -8.20 28.64
N PRO A 149 13.77 -9.53 28.63
CA PRO A 149 13.14 -10.38 27.62
C PRO A 149 11.60 -10.44 27.73
N GLY A 150 11.03 -10.01 28.86
CA GLY A 150 9.59 -9.95 29.10
C GLY A 150 8.94 -8.68 28.56
N PHE A 151 9.69 -7.59 28.40
CA PHE A 151 9.18 -6.32 27.91
C PHE A 151 8.61 -6.41 26.49
N ARG A 152 7.52 -5.67 26.24
CA ARG A 152 6.92 -5.47 24.91
C ARG A 152 6.59 -3.99 24.75
N ASN A 153 6.99 -3.41 23.63
CA ASN A 153 6.69 -2.01 23.29
C ASN A 153 5.31 -1.83 22.62
N ILE A 154 4.54 -2.92 22.53
CA ILE A 154 3.19 -2.94 22.00
C ILE A 154 2.40 -4.15 22.54
N SER A 155 1.12 -3.94 22.80
CA SER A 155 0.16 -4.98 23.18
C SER A 155 -0.59 -5.57 21.97
N TYR A 156 -1.24 -6.72 22.16
CA TYR A 156 -2.13 -7.30 21.16
C TYR A 156 -3.29 -6.36 20.81
N ASP A 157 -3.91 -5.73 21.82
CA ASP A 157 -5.06 -4.84 21.62
C ASP A 157 -4.68 -3.60 20.81
N GLU A 158 -3.49 -3.02 21.04
CA GLU A 158 -2.97 -1.92 20.22
C GLU A 158 -2.76 -2.34 18.76
N LEU A 159 -2.19 -3.52 18.51
CA LEU A 159 -2.06 -4.04 17.14
C LEU A 159 -3.42 -4.31 16.49
N TYR A 160 -4.35 -4.90 17.24
CA TYR A 160 -5.70 -5.18 16.75
C TYR A 160 -6.40 -3.90 16.32
N GLN A 161 -6.40 -2.86 17.17
CA GLN A 161 -7.01 -1.58 16.84
C GLN A 161 -6.30 -0.91 15.65
N ASN A 162 -4.97 -0.98 15.60
CA ASN A 162 -4.19 -0.42 14.50
C ASN A 162 -4.49 -1.05 13.13
N TYR A 163 -4.83 -2.33 13.08
CA TYR A 163 -5.23 -3.01 11.84
C TYR A 163 -6.73 -2.94 11.54
N TYR A 164 -7.56 -2.63 12.55
CA TYR A 164 -9.02 -2.58 12.38
C TYR A 164 -9.50 -1.29 11.70
N GLU A 165 -8.80 -0.18 11.91
CA GLU A 165 -9.03 1.13 11.28
C GLU A 165 -8.93 1.10 9.74
#